data_AF-X0CKQ2-F1
#
_entry.id   AF-X0CKQ2-F1
#
_cell.length_a   1.000
_cell.length_b   1.000
_cell.length_c   1.000
_cell.angle_alpha   90.00
_cell.angle_beta   90.00
_cell.angle_gamma   90.00
#
_symmetry.space_group_name_H-M   'P 1'
#
loop_
_entity.id
_entity.type
_entity.pdbx_description
1 polymer ?
#
loop_
_entity_poly.entity_id
_entity_poly.type
_entity_poly.pdbx_seq_one_letter_code
_entity_poly.pdbx_strand_id
1 'polypeptide(L)'
;MPSYTMSAPGFQQAASLETLPPEVLLPIVKNLPGLDTLWDLMKVSPHIWRLFNDHAVTIVNAILSGPNAILIPEIANAVRAVLLVRSKAHPFRNLYDLQIRFLRSLFPRSTLGDSGSNPDPILVDREMMSVAAPPTVVVRSVVATVAHINALAQAFLTSCLERVRDPGFRPLHLVNPDNRYTSLYRPDPDGKRIRAWDQVFEGEPAKVTDAGQPTWVEEMRAVRALWVLQLIGEMKGQKESLGWSTEDVEKLGRMEAADFADAVEGNPAMASEEVRSVMEYLETLGDLTQDTYYQLPSPPRFTRWITAPPNLSPQFAKITHHRKDGSTFTRVEKTEDYSWGRTKENLGYDAPGMSIFKGLSKPRHHPTGGASPIEGVKFNSFRPLGFAFWDAWRMHLLGMHSPVGKHWYGNDTFYFFAWESVLPCDEVASIKARLRERRKEELDERQEAQRRSRGTVE
;
A
#
# COMPACT_ATOMS: atom_id res chain seq x y z
N MET A 1 42.33 63.81 -27.28
CA MET A 1 41.62 62.52 -27.47
C MET A 1 41.67 61.77 -26.16
N PRO A 2 40.55 61.59 -25.44
CA PRO A 2 40.55 60.86 -24.19
C PRO A 2 40.48 59.35 -24.45
N SER A 3 41.40 58.63 -23.84
CA SER A 3 41.53 57.18 -23.84
C SER A 3 40.43 56.54 -22.99
N TYR A 4 39.51 55.82 -23.66
CA TYR A 4 38.53 54.96 -23.03
C TYR A 4 39.20 53.64 -22.61
N THR A 5 39.40 53.45 -21.31
CA THR A 5 39.61 52.11 -20.73
C THR A 5 38.28 51.38 -20.70
N MET A 6 38.10 50.41 -21.60
CA MET A 6 37.01 49.43 -21.50
C MET A 6 37.27 48.52 -20.30
N SER A 7 36.45 48.66 -19.26
CA SER A 7 36.31 47.67 -18.21
C SER A 7 35.80 46.35 -18.81
N ALA A 8 36.55 45.28 -18.59
CA ALA A 8 36.13 43.94 -18.99
C ALA A 8 34.80 43.57 -18.29
N PRO A 9 33.88 42.88 -18.99
CA PRO A 9 32.65 42.43 -18.37
C PRO A 9 33.01 41.41 -17.27
N GLY A 10 32.61 41.70 -16.04
CA GLY A 10 32.71 40.76 -14.94
C GLY A 10 31.94 39.49 -15.29
N PHE A 11 32.66 38.38 -15.44
CA PHE A 11 32.03 37.07 -15.51
C PHE A 11 31.26 36.86 -14.21
N GLN A 12 29.94 37.04 -14.24
CA GLN A 12 29.07 36.53 -13.18
C GLN A 12 29.23 35.01 -13.19
N GLN A 13 30.01 34.51 -12.24
CA GLN A 13 30.14 33.08 -11.99
C GLN A 13 28.72 32.55 -11.76
N ALA A 14 28.26 31.66 -12.63
CA ALA A 14 26.95 31.05 -12.49
C ALA A 14 26.83 30.46 -11.08
N ALA A 15 25.77 30.83 -10.36
CA ALA A 15 25.55 30.35 -9.01
C ALA A 15 25.58 28.81 -9.02
N SER A 16 26.56 28.24 -8.32
CA SER A 16 26.77 26.79 -8.24
C SER A 16 26.66 26.34 -6.79
N LEU A 17 26.03 25.18 -6.56
CA LEU A 17 26.01 24.55 -5.25
C LEU A 17 27.43 24.30 -4.70
N GLU A 18 28.41 24.08 -5.59
CA GLU A 18 29.82 23.89 -5.22
C GLU A 18 30.48 25.14 -4.63
N THR A 19 29.93 26.32 -4.91
CA THR A 19 30.49 27.61 -4.44
C THR A 19 29.81 28.14 -3.19
N LEU A 20 28.70 27.53 -2.77
CA LEU A 20 27.97 27.99 -1.59
C LEU A 20 28.68 27.55 -0.30
N PRO A 21 28.70 28.41 0.73
CA PRO A 21 29.29 28.06 2.02
C PRO A 21 28.42 27.01 2.75
N PRO A 22 29.02 26.12 3.57
CA PRO A 22 28.29 25.07 4.30
C PRO A 22 27.08 25.57 5.11
N GLU A 23 27.18 26.78 5.66
CA GLU A 23 26.14 27.43 6.47
C GLU A 23 24.87 27.74 5.66
N VAL A 24 25.02 27.94 4.34
CA VAL A 24 23.90 28.16 3.41
C VAL A 24 23.40 26.82 2.84
N LEU A 25 24.31 25.90 2.55
CA LEU A 25 23.95 24.58 2.02
C LEU A 25 23.20 23.73 3.04
N LEU A 26 23.57 23.80 4.32
CA LEU A 26 22.97 22.95 5.35
C LEU A 26 21.45 23.20 5.50
N PRO A 27 20.95 24.44 5.60
CA PRO A 27 19.52 24.72 5.54
C PRO A 27 18.85 24.23 4.25
N ILE A 28 19.49 24.37 3.08
CA ILE A 28 18.93 23.92 1.80
C ILE A 28 18.75 22.40 1.82
N VAL A 29 19.80 21.67 2.18
CA VAL A 29 19.80 20.20 2.24
C VAL A 29 18.80 19.68 3.26
N LYS A 30 18.67 20.33 4.43
CA LYS A 30 17.68 19.97 5.46
C LYS A 30 16.23 20.15 5.02
N ASN A 31 15.98 20.97 4.00
CA ASN A 31 14.63 21.25 3.47
C ASN A 31 14.29 20.45 2.21
N LEU A 32 15.16 19.51 1.80
CA LEU A 32 14.88 18.61 0.68
C LEU A 32 13.63 17.77 0.96
N PRO A 33 12.88 17.40 -0.10
CA PRO A 33 11.60 16.71 0.05
C PRO A 33 11.75 15.22 0.40
N GLY A 34 12.89 14.61 0.07
CA GLY A 34 13.14 13.18 0.27
C GLY A 34 14.63 12.84 0.30
N LEU A 35 14.95 11.67 0.86
CA LEU A 35 16.34 11.17 0.96
C LEU A 35 16.86 10.64 -0.40
N ASP A 36 15.98 10.29 -1.31
CA ASP A 36 16.30 9.98 -2.70
C ASP A 36 16.86 11.20 -3.45
N THR A 37 16.24 12.37 -3.27
CA THR A 37 16.75 13.63 -3.81
C THR A 37 18.11 13.98 -3.20
N LEU A 38 18.27 13.75 -1.89
CA LEU A 38 19.57 13.89 -1.22
C LEU A 38 20.63 12.97 -1.84
N TRP A 39 20.29 11.70 -2.08
CA TRP A 39 21.21 10.74 -2.68
C TRP A 39 21.68 11.16 -4.07
N ASP A 40 20.76 11.61 -4.92
CA ASP A 40 21.08 12.08 -6.26
C ASP A 40 21.95 13.35 -6.20
N LEU A 41 21.65 14.29 -5.29
CA LEU A 41 22.47 15.48 -5.06
C LEU A 41 23.88 15.14 -4.56
N MET A 42 23.99 14.21 -3.61
CA MET A 42 25.28 13.73 -3.11
C MET A 42 26.12 13.11 -4.23
N LYS A 43 25.50 12.36 -5.15
CA LYS A 43 26.21 11.74 -6.28
C LYS A 43 26.77 12.76 -7.27
N VAL A 44 26.08 13.89 -7.47
CA VAL A 44 26.50 14.91 -8.44
C VAL A 44 27.34 16.04 -7.84
N SER A 45 27.32 16.19 -6.51
CA SER A 45 28.00 17.28 -5.80
C SER A 45 28.95 16.76 -4.70
N PRO A 46 30.28 16.83 -4.92
CA PRO A 46 31.27 16.49 -3.89
C PRO A 46 31.15 17.37 -2.64
N HIS A 47 30.73 18.61 -2.78
CA HIS A 47 30.55 19.53 -1.64
C HIS A 47 29.38 19.10 -0.76
N ILE A 48 28.23 18.74 -1.35
CA ILE A 48 27.10 18.15 -0.62
C ILE A 48 27.49 16.82 0.02
N TRP A 49 28.30 16.00 -0.65
CA TRP A 49 28.80 14.74 -0.08
C TRP A 49 29.63 14.95 1.20
N ARG A 50 30.52 15.96 1.21
CA ARG A 50 31.30 16.32 2.42
C ARG A 50 30.41 16.86 3.52
N LEU A 51 29.53 17.81 3.19
CA LEU A 51 28.56 18.37 4.12
C LEU A 51 27.70 17.28 4.78
N PHE A 52 27.27 16.28 4.00
CA PHE A 52 26.55 15.14 4.52
C PHE A 52 27.38 14.36 5.54
N ASN A 53 28.67 14.12 5.27
CA ASN A 53 29.50 13.32 6.18
C ASN A 53 29.65 13.96 7.57
N ASP A 54 29.68 15.29 7.61
CA ASP A 54 29.81 16.06 8.85
C ASP A 54 28.48 16.20 9.61
N HIS A 55 27.34 16.05 8.93
CA HIS A 55 26.01 16.33 9.49
C HIS A 55 24.97 15.23 9.22
N ALA A 56 25.40 13.99 8.95
CA ALA A 56 24.57 12.93 8.38
C ALA A 56 23.26 12.68 9.15
N VAL A 57 23.35 12.45 10.47
CA VAL A 57 22.18 12.17 11.32
C VAL A 57 21.25 13.37 11.40
N THR A 58 21.80 14.58 11.47
CA THR A 58 21.01 15.82 11.54
C THR A 58 20.27 16.08 10.23
N ILE A 59 20.92 15.85 9.09
CA ILE A 59 20.32 16.01 7.75
C ILE A 59 19.20 14.98 7.56
N VAL A 60 19.46 13.70 7.80
CA VAL A 60 18.47 12.64 7.60
C VAL A 60 17.24 12.87 8.47
N ASN A 61 17.43 13.20 9.75
CA ASN A 61 16.30 13.48 10.64
C ASN A 61 15.53 14.74 10.24
N ALA A 62 16.21 15.78 9.74
CA ALA A 62 15.54 17.00 9.28
C ALA A 62 14.68 16.73 8.05
N ILE A 63 15.15 15.93 7.10
CA ILE A 63 14.39 15.57 5.90
C ILE A 63 13.19 14.67 6.27
N LEU A 64 13.41 13.63 7.09
CA LEU A 64 12.36 12.68 7.48
C LEU A 64 11.27 13.26 8.40
N SER A 65 11.56 14.37 9.09
CA SER A 65 10.59 15.07 9.96
C SER A 65 10.24 16.47 9.46
N GLY A 66 10.71 16.83 8.26
CA GLY A 66 10.57 18.16 7.71
C GLY A 66 9.16 18.44 7.18
N PRO A 67 8.78 19.72 7.04
CA PRO A 67 7.48 20.10 6.47
C PRO A 67 7.33 19.67 5.00
N ASN A 68 8.44 19.50 4.29
CA ASN A 68 8.49 19.08 2.89
C ASN A 68 8.60 17.56 2.71
N ALA A 69 8.59 16.78 3.79
CA ALA A 69 8.78 15.34 3.74
C ALA A 69 7.70 14.67 2.87
N ILE A 70 8.15 13.93 1.85
CA ILE A 70 7.28 13.11 0.99
C ILE A 70 6.78 11.87 1.74
N LEU A 71 7.63 11.27 2.56
CA LEU A 71 7.27 10.08 3.34
C LEU A 71 6.35 10.46 4.50
N ILE A 72 5.35 9.62 4.77
CA ILE A 72 4.56 9.73 5.99
C ILE A 72 5.38 9.35 7.23
N PRO A 73 5.00 9.85 8.43
CA PRO A 73 5.72 9.57 9.68
C PRO A 73 5.97 8.07 9.93
N GLU A 74 5.01 7.22 9.61
CA GLU A 74 5.08 5.77 9.81
C GLU A 74 6.15 5.13 8.90
N ILE A 75 6.19 5.49 7.62
CA ILE A 75 7.23 5.02 6.70
C ILE A 75 8.59 5.59 7.09
N ALA A 76 8.66 6.88 7.47
CA ALA A 76 9.87 7.48 7.98
C ALA A 76 10.38 6.77 9.26
N ASN A 77 9.48 6.24 10.08
CA ASN A 77 9.80 5.41 11.24
C ASN A 77 10.44 4.06 10.82
N ALA A 78 9.95 3.43 9.74
CA ALA A 78 10.58 2.26 9.13
C ALA A 78 12.02 2.53 8.64
N VAL A 79 12.26 3.69 8.01
CA VAL A 79 13.62 4.10 7.61
C VAL A 79 14.54 4.21 8.83
N ARG A 80 14.07 4.81 9.92
CA ARG A 80 14.85 4.93 11.17
C ARG A 80 15.09 3.58 11.83
N ALA A 81 14.11 2.68 11.84
CA ALA A 81 14.30 1.33 12.38
C ALA A 81 15.38 0.56 11.62
N VAL A 82 15.38 0.60 10.29
CA VAL A 82 16.44 0.03 9.45
C VAL A 82 17.81 0.64 9.80
N LEU A 83 17.89 1.97 9.97
CA LEU A 83 19.14 2.61 10.37
C LEU A 83 19.67 2.09 11.71
N LEU A 84 18.79 1.93 12.70
CA LEU A 84 19.16 1.40 14.01
C LEU A 84 19.60 -0.06 13.93
N VAL A 85 18.88 -0.90 13.19
CA VAL A 85 19.23 -2.31 12.97
C VAL A 85 20.60 -2.43 12.28
N ARG A 86 20.88 -1.64 11.23
CA ARG A 86 22.21 -1.62 10.60
C ARG A 86 23.32 -1.11 11.52
N SER A 87 22.97 -0.29 12.51
CA SER A 87 23.90 0.22 13.50
C SER A 87 24.07 -0.73 14.69
N LYS A 88 23.44 -1.91 14.67
CA LYS A 88 23.40 -2.89 15.77
C LYS A 88 22.75 -2.35 17.06
N ALA A 89 21.99 -1.27 16.94
CA ALA A 89 21.18 -0.71 18.01
C ALA A 89 19.78 -1.33 17.90
N HIS A 90 19.60 -2.52 18.45
CA HIS A 90 18.36 -3.29 18.31
C HIS A 90 17.14 -2.52 18.87
N PRO A 91 16.21 -2.02 18.01
CA PRO A 91 15.12 -1.15 18.47
C PRO A 91 13.95 -1.93 19.09
N PHE A 92 13.95 -3.26 18.96
CA PHE A 92 12.87 -4.15 19.38
C PHE A 92 13.40 -5.18 20.38
N ARG A 93 12.70 -5.36 21.51
CA ARG A 93 13.16 -6.27 22.57
C ARG A 93 12.83 -7.73 22.30
N ASN A 94 11.84 -7.99 21.46
CA ASN A 94 11.31 -9.31 21.14
C ASN A 94 10.46 -9.25 19.86
N LEU A 95 9.94 -10.40 19.45
CA LEU A 95 9.09 -10.51 18.25
C LEU A 95 7.79 -9.72 18.37
N TYR A 96 7.22 -9.60 19.59
CA TYR A 96 6.00 -8.86 19.85
C TYR A 96 6.16 -7.35 19.59
N ASP A 97 7.28 -6.76 20.04
CA ASP A 97 7.60 -5.36 19.77
C ASP A 97 7.67 -5.10 18.25
N LEU A 98 8.32 -5.99 17.50
CA LEU A 98 8.41 -5.90 16.04
C LEU A 98 7.02 -6.04 15.39
N GLN A 99 6.27 -7.10 15.70
CA GLN A 99 5.00 -7.41 15.02
C GLN A 99 3.87 -6.45 15.41
N ILE A 100 3.61 -6.34 16.71
CA ILE A 100 2.39 -5.72 17.22
C ILE A 100 2.58 -4.22 17.44
N ARG A 101 3.74 -3.80 17.97
CA ARG A 101 3.97 -2.39 18.30
C ARG A 101 4.62 -1.59 17.18
N PHE A 102 5.31 -2.25 16.25
CA PHE A 102 5.97 -1.58 15.13
C PHE A 102 5.27 -1.82 13.80
N LEU A 103 5.28 -3.04 13.26
CA LEU A 103 4.76 -3.33 11.91
C LEU A 103 3.27 -3.05 11.76
N ARG A 104 2.46 -3.35 12.79
CA ARG A 104 1.03 -2.98 12.82
C ARG A 104 0.81 -1.48 12.58
N SER A 105 1.71 -0.62 13.08
CA SER A 105 1.59 0.83 12.91
C SER A 105 1.82 1.31 11.47
N LEU A 106 2.50 0.50 10.65
CA LEU A 106 2.76 0.85 9.24
C LEU A 106 1.51 0.68 8.38
N PHE A 107 0.61 -0.23 8.77
CA PHE A 107 -0.52 -0.64 7.96
C PHE A 107 -1.85 0.01 8.36
N PRO A 108 -2.78 0.10 7.42
CA PRO A 108 -4.10 0.65 7.65
C PRO A 108 -4.85 0.05 8.84
N ARG A 109 -5.65 0.88 9.52
CA ARG A 109 -6.66 0.37 10.45
C ARG A 109 -7.85 -0.16 9.65
N SER A 110 -8.29 -1.38 9.95
CA SER A 110 -9.53 -1.92 9.36
C SER A 110 -10.70 -1.03 9.76
N THR A 111 -11.50 -0.59 8.79
CA THR A 111 -12.73 0.19 9.04
C THR A 111 -13.84 -0.64 9.70
N LEU A 112 -13.68 -1.97 9.73
CA LEU A 112 -14.60 -2.93 10.33
C LEU A 112 -14.05 -3.40 11.68
N GLY A 113 -14.23 -2.56 12.71
CA GLY A 113 -14.21 -2.95 14.12
C GLY A 113 -12.85 -3.43 14.65
N ASP A 114 -11.91 -2.51 14.86
CA ASP A 114 -10.80 -2.75 15.81
C ASP A 114 -11.28 -2.28 17.20
N SER A 115 -11.89 -3.18 17.97
CA SER A 115 -12.43 -2.89 19.32
C SER A 115 -11.41 -3.09 20.45
N GLY A 116 -10.17 -3.47 20.12
CA GLY A 116 -9.09 -3.62 21.10
C GLY A 116 -8.39 -2.29 21.41
N SER A 117 -7.94 -2.12 22.66
CA SER A 117 -6.95 -1.09 22.99
C SER A 117 -5.65 -1.43 22.28
N ASN A 118 -5.32 -0.69 21.22
CA ASN A 118 -4.04 -0.86 20.53
C ASN A 118 -2.90 -0.49 21.49
N PRO A 119 -1.84 -1.31 21.60
CA PRO A 119 -0.68 -0.94 22.39
C PRO A 119 0.01 0.27 21.74
N ASP A 120 0.67 1.07 22.56
CA ASP A 120 1.38 2.27 22.07
C ASP A 120 2.46 1.86 21.05
N PRO A 121 2.45 2.47 19.85
CA PRO A 121 3.37 2.12 18.80
C PRO A 121 4.81 2.50 19.17
N ILE A 122 5.78 1.71 18.74
CA ILE A 122 7.20 2.05 18.91
C ILE A 122 7.55 3.11 17.88
N LEU A 123 7.82 4.32 18.37
CA LEU A 123 8.35 5.43 17.58
C LEU A 123 9.86 5.48 17.78
N VAL A 124 10.61 5.27 16.70
CA VAL A 124 12.05 5.50 16.66
C VAL A 124 12.28 7.01 16.58
N ASP A 125 12.45 7.61 17.75
CA ASP A 125 12.57 9.05 17.90
C ASP A 125 14.01 9.54 17.76
N ARG A 126 14.18 10.86 17.94
CA ARG A 126 15.50 11.52 17.89
C ARG A 126 16.42 11.05 19.02
N GLU A 127 15.88 10.68 20.18
CA GLU A 127 16.66 10.28 21.34
C GLU A 127 17.30 8.91 21.10
N MET A 128 16.53 7.92 20.64
CA MET A 128 17.06 6.61 20.25
C MET A 128 18.20 6.74 19.22
N MET A 129 18.04 7.64 18.26
CA MET A 129 19.03 7.90 17.21
C MET A 129 20.29 8.59 17.76
N SER A 130 20.14 9.48 18.74
CA SER A 130 21.26 10.13 19.41
C SER A 130 22.05 9.15 20.28
N VAL A 131 21.35 8.25 20.98
CA VAL A 131 21.97 7.21 21.83
C VAL A 131 22.71 6.18 20.96
N ALA A 132 22.11 5.76 19.85
CA ALA A 132 22.73 4.80 18.94
C ALA A 132 23.98 5.36 18.22
N ALA A 133 24.07 6.68 18.06
CA ALA A 133 25.17 7.38 17.39
C ALA A 133 25.63 6.66 16.09
N PRO A 134 24.71 6.46 15.12
CA PRO A 134 24.96 5.59 13.97
C PRO A 134 26.16 6.10 13.14
N PRO A 135 27.09 5.22 12.74
CA PRO A 135 28.23 5.63 11.92
C PRO A 135 27.78 6.27 10.60
N THR A 136 28.48 7.32 10.14
CA THR A 136 28.16 8.03 8.89
C THR A 136 28.03 7.09 7.68
N VAL A 137 28.83 6.02 7.62
CA VAL A 137 28.74 5.00 6.56
C VAL A 137 27.40 4.27 6.57
N VAL A 138 26.84 3.99 7.75
CA VAL A 138 25.52 3.36 7.92
C VAL A 138 24.42 4.34 7.54
N VAL A 139 24.52 5.60 7.96
CA VAL A 139 23.55 6.64 7.56
C VAL A 139 23.53 6.81 6.04
N ARG A 140 24.71 6.82 5.41
CA ARG A 140 24.84 6.90 3.95
C ARG A 140 24.21 5.69 3.25
N SER A 141 24.43 4.48 3.76
CA SER A 141 23.87 3.27 3.16
C SER A 141 22.35 3.26 3.22
N VAL A 142 21.76 3.79 4.29
CA VAL A 142 20.29 3.93 4.39
C VAL A 142 19.76 4.98 3.41
N VAL A 143 20.44 6.11 3.23
CA VAL A 143 20.07 7.10 2.21
C VAL A 143 20.07 6.47 0.81
N ALA A 144 21.10 5.67 0.49
CA ALA A 144 21.15 4.91 -0.76
C ALA A 144 20.00 3.89 -0.88
N THR A 145 19.65 3.21 0.22
CA THR A 145 18.52 2.26 0.27
C THR A 145 17.19 2.94 0.03
N VAL A 146 16.99 4.17 0.52
CA VAL A 146 15.76 4.94 0.24
C VAL A 146 15.62 5.23 -1.26
N ALA A 147 16.71 5.69 -1.89
CA ALA A 147 16.71 5.93 -3.34
C ALA A 147 16.43 4.66 -4.14
N HIS A 148 16.96 3.51 -3.67
CA HIS A 148 16.73 2.20 -4.25
C HIS A 148 15.28 1.74 -4.11
N ILE A 149 14.71 1.81 -2.90
CA ILE A 149 13.33 1.44 -2.62
C ILE A 149 12.36 2.29 -3.42
N ASN A 150 12.57 3.61 -3.51
CA ASN A 150 11.72 4.48 -4.32
C ASN A 150 11.77 4.08 -5.80
N ALA A 151 12.96 3.78 -6.33
CA ALA A 151 13.11 3.32 -7.71
C ALA A 151 12.40 1.96 -7.95
N LEU A 152 12.53 1.04 -7.00
CA LEU A 152 11.91 -0.28 -7.06
C LEU A 152 10.39 -0.21 -6.93
N ALA A 153 9.85 0.68 -6.10
CA ALA A 153 8.43 0.96 -6.00
C ALA A 153 7.88 1.45 -7.35
N GLN A 154 8.55 2.40 -7.99
CA GLN A 154 8.13 2.91 -9.28
C GLN A 154 8.26 1.84 -10.39
N ALA A 155 9.31 1.01 -10.39
CA ALA A 155 9.44 -0.10 -11.33
C ALA A 155 8.30 -1.14 -11.17
N PHE A 156 7.98 -1.50 -9.92
CA PHE A 156 6.85 -2.38 -9.61
C PHE A 156 5.53 -1.81 -10.11
N LEU A 157 5.23 -0.55 -9.79
CA LEU A 157 3.98 0.09 -10.23
C LEU A 157 3.92 0.27 -11.75
N THR A 158 5.07 0.46 -12.41
CA THR A 158 5.16 0.46 -13.88
C THR A 158 4.73 -0.89 -14.44
N SER A 159 5.23 -1.99 -13.88
CA SER A 159 4.82 -3.35 -14.26
C SER A 159 3.32 -3.57 -14.07
N CYS A 160 2.73 -3.08 -12.97
CA CYS A 160 1.28 -3.18 -12.78
C CYS A 160 0.50 -2.34 -13.80
N LEU A 161 0.99 -1.13 -14.11
CA LEU A 161 0.37 -0.27 -15.12
C LEU A 161 0.42 -0.87 -16.52
N GLU A 162 1.51 -1.52 -16.90
CA GLU A 162 1.61 -2.24 -18.17
C GLU A 162 0.51 -3.31 -18.30
N ARG A 163 0.21 -4.04 -17.21
CA ARG A 163 -0.84 -5.06 -17.20
C ARG A 163 -2.25 -4.49 -17.37
N VAL A 164 -2.57 -3.37 -16.73
CA VAL A 164 -3.91 -2.76 -16.84
C VAL A 164 -4.09 -1.90 -18.09
N ARG A 165 -2.98 -1.52 -18.75
CA ARG A 165 -2.97 -0.84 -20.06
C ARG A 165 -2.99 -1.81 -21.23
N ASP A 166 -2.73 -3.10 -20.98
CA ASP A 166 -2.79 -4.13 -22.00
C ASP A 166 -4.20 -4.20 -22.61
N PRO A 167 -4.36 -4.27 -23.94
CA PRO A 167 -5.68 -4.38 -24.59
C PRO A 167 -6.47 -5.64 -24.17
N GLY A 168 -5.80 -6.66 -23.65
CA GLY A 168 -6.42 -7.85 -23.07
C GLY A 168 -7.04 -7.61 -21.69
N PHE A 169 -6.66 -6.55 -20.97
CA PHE A 169 -7.34 -6.13 -19.75
C PHE A 169 -8.69 -5.48 -20.12
N ARG A 170 -9.73 -6.31 -20.19
CA ARG A 170 -11.07 -5.92 -20.65
C ARG A 170 -12.14 -6.34 -19.64
N PRO A 171 -12.27 -5.64 -18.50
CA PRO A 171 -13.31 -5.92 -17.54
C PRO A 171 -14.69 -5.76 -18.17
N LEU A 172 -15.64 -6.56 -17.72
CA LEU A 172 -17.03 -6.55 -18.19
C LEU A 172 -17.95 -5.95 -17.13
N HIS A 173 -18.92 -5.15 -17.58
CA HIS A 173 -20.04 -4.64 -16.79
C HIS A 173 -21.32 -5.35 -17.16
N LEU A 174 -22.25 -5.45 -16.22
CA LEU A 174 -23.57 -6.02 -16.49
C LEU A 174 -24.35 -5.08 -17.41
N VAL A 175 -24.94 -5.64 -18.48
CA VAL A 175 -25.77 -4.85 -19.43
C VAL A 175 -26.97 -4.22 -18.71
N ASN A 176 -27.60 -4.95 -17.79
CA ASN A 176 -28.64 -4.40 -16.92
C ASN A 176 -28.02 -3.95 -15.58
N PRO A 177 -28.02 -2.66 -15.25
CA PRO A 177 -27.42 -2.13 -14.02
C PRO A 177 -28.16 -2.57 -12.74
N ASP A 178 -29.41 -3.02 -12.86
CA ASP A 178 -30.15 -3.57 -11.72
C ASP A 178 -29.77 -5.03 -11.44
N ASN A 179 -29.07 -5.72 -12.34
CA ASN A 179 -28.59 -7.06 -12.05
C ASN A 179 -27.49 -7.02 -11.00
N ARG A 180 -27.53 -8.00 -10.09
CA ARG A 180 -26.51 -8.17 -9.06
C ARG A 180 -26.50 -9.62 -8.57
N TYR A 181 -25.32 -10.10 -8.20
CA TYR A 181 -25.22 -11.40 -7.57
C TYR A 181 -25.93 -11.41 -6.22
N THR A 182 -26.93 -12.29 -6.07
CA THR A 182 -27.70 -12.45 -4.82
C THR A 182 -27.58 -13.88 -4.28
N SER A 183 -27.74 -14.05 -2.96
CA SER A 183 -27.58 -15.36 -2.31
C SER A 183 -28.63 -16.39 -2.76
N LEU A 184 -29.82 -15.92 -3.12
CA LEU A 184 -30.99 -16.69 -3.55
C LEU A 184 -31.76 -15.89 -4.62
N TYR A 185 -31.25 -15.86 -5.84
CA TYR A 185 -31.93 -15.22 -6.96
C TYR A 185 -33.13 -16.06 -7.41
N ARG A 186 -34.25 -15.40 -7.77
CA ARG A 186 -35.44 -16.02 -8.36
C ARG A 186 -35.57 -15.53 -9.81
N PRO A 187 -35.17 -16.34 -10.80
CA PRO A 187 -35.24 -15.94 -12.20
C PRO A 187 -36.66 -16.05 -12.79
N ASP A 188 -37.49 -16.99 -12.31
CA ASP A 188 -38.70 -17.44 -13.02
C ASP A 188 -40.00 -17.39 -12.17
N PRO A 189 -41.19 -17.40 -12.83
CA PRO A 189 -42.49 -17.59 -12.16
C PRO A 189 -42.57 -18.88 -11.32
N ASP A 190 -41.79 -19.89 -11.68
CA ASP A 190 -41.71 -21.20 -11.02
C ASP A 190 -40.92 -21.18 -9.68
N GLY A 191 -40.30 -20.05 -9.32
CA GLY A 191 -39.74 -19.84 -7.99
C GLY A 191 -38.43 -20.60 -7.66
N LYS A 192 -37.74 -21.18 -8.66
CA LYS A 192 -36.48 -21.90 -8.45
C LYS A 192 -35.37 -20.96 -7.97
N ARG A 193 -34.71 -21.30 -6.86
CA ARG A 193 -33.64 -20.50 -6.23
C ARG A 193 -32.29 -20.82 -6.88
N ILE A 194 -31.67 -19.84 -7.55
CA ILE A 194 -30.32 -19.94 -8.14
C ILE A 194 -29.29 -19.26 -7.24
N ARG A 195 -28.12 -19.90 -7.05
CA ARG A 195 -27.00 -19.37 -6.26
C ARG A 195 -26.18 -18.38 -7.07
N ALA A 196 -25.41 -17.54 -6.39
CA ALA A 196 -24.56 -16.54 -7.04
C ALA A 196 -23.60 -17.14 -8.08
N TRP A 197 -22.93 -18.26 -7.76
CA TRP A 197 -22.00 -18.92 -8.69
C TRP A 197 -22.67 -19.64 -9.88
N ASP A 198 -24.00 -19.79 -9.88
CA ASP A 198 -24.78 -20.36 -10.99
C ASP A 198 -25.62 -19.28 -11.72
N GLN A 199 -25.59 -18.02 -11.25
CA GLN A 199 -26.20 -16.90 -11.97
C GLN A 199 -25.35 -16.58 -13.20
N VAL A 200 -26.03 -16.44 -14.33
CA VAL A 200 -25.42 -16.06 -15.62
C VAL A 200 -26.01 -14.72 -16.01
N PHE A 201 -25.13 -13.77 -16.33
CA PHE A 201 -25.52 -12.45 -16.79
C PHE A 201 -24.82 -12.13 -18.10
N GLU A 202 -25.49 -11.33 -18.93
CA GLU A 202 -24.86 -10.73 -20.11
C GLU A 202 -23.96 -9.58 -19.67
N GLY A 203 -22.73 -9.62 -20.15
CA GLY A 203 -21.71 -8.62 -19.88
C GLY A 203 -21.34 -7.84 -21.14
N GLU A 204 -21.08 -6.55 -20.99
CA GLU A 204 -20.49 -5.70 -22.01
C GLU A 204 -19.14 -5.14 -21.55
N PRO A 205 -18.20 -4.87 -22.45
CA PRO A 205 -16.91 -4.27 -22.09
C PRO A 205 -17.08 -2.94 -21.36
N ALA A 206 -16.50 -2.85 -20.16
CA ALA A 206 -16.45 -1.61 -19.41
C ALA A 206 -15.57 -0.58 -20.14
N LYS A 207 -15.92 0.70 -19.98
CA LYS A 207 -15.06 1.79 -20.45
C LYS A 207 -13.85 1.93 -19.52
N VAL A 208 -12.70 1.44 -19.96
CA VAL A 208 -11.41 1.65 -19.28
C VAL A 208 -10.81 2.96 -19.75
N THR A 209 -10.39 3.80 -18.81
CA THR A 209 -9.65 5.05 -19.07
C THR A 209 -8.32 5.02 -18.31
N ASP A 210 -7.23 5.39 -18.98
CA ASP A 210 -5.92 5.47 -18.31
C ASP A 210 -5.90 6.67 -17.35
N ALA A 211 -5.65 6.40 -16.07
CA ALA A 211 -5.51 7.43 -15.04
C ALA A 211 -4.14 8.14 -15.08
N GLY A 212 -3.20 7.67 -15.91
CA GLY A 212 -1.85 8.20 -16.01
C GLY A 212 -0.90 7.60 -14.98
N GLN A 213 0.07 8.38 -14.53
CA GLN A 213 1.07 7.97 -13.54
C GLN A 213 0.42 7.62 -12.18
N PRO A 214 1.09 6.81 -11.34
CA PRO A 214 0.61 6.52 -9.99
C PRO A 214 0.41 7.79 -9.16
N THR A 215 -0.61 7.79 -8.31
CA THR A 215 -0.78 8.84 -7.31
C THR A 215 0.16 8.58 -6.13
N TRP A 216 0.42 9.62 -5.34
CA TRP A 216 1.28 9.49 -4.17
C TRP A 216 0.80 8.41 -3.19
N VAL A 217 -0.53 8.23 -3.03
CA VAL A 217 -1.07 7.19 -2.13
C VAL A 217 -0.70 5.80 -2.66
N GLU A 218 -0.81 5.58 -3.96
CA GLU A 218 -0.46 4.32 -4.62
C GLU A 218 1.04 4.02 -4.48
N GLU A 219 1.89 5.04 -4.66
CA GLU A 219 3.34 4.92 -4.49
C GLU A 219 3.74 4.64 -3.04
N MET A 220 3.15 5.34 -2.08
CA MET A 220 3.48 5.13 -0.67
C MET A 220 3.07 3.74 -0.15
N ARG A 221 2.03 3.11 -0.70
CA ARG A 221 1.70 1.71 -0.40
C ARG A 221 2.81 0.76 -0.86
N ALA A 222 3.33 0.96 -2.08
CA ALA A 222 4.46 0.17 -2.59
C ALA A 222 5.76 0.41 -1.80
N VAL A 223 6.07 1.68 -1.52
CA VAL A 223 7.23 2.05 -0.69
C VAL A 223 7.14 1.42 0.70
N ARG A 224 5.97 1.48 1.35
CA ARG A 224 5.73 0.83 2.65
C ARG A 224 6.00 -0.68 2.59
N ALA A 225 5.46 -1.38 1.60
CA ALA A 225 5.64 -2.83 1.45
C ALA A 225 7.13 -3.21 1.30
N LEU A 226 7.88 -2.43 0.51
CA LEU A 226 9.33 -2.61 0.33
C LEU A 226 10.13 -2.33 1.62
N TRP A 227 9.72 -1.35 2.43
CA TRP A 227 10.36 -1.12 3.74
C TRP A 227 10.11 -2.25 4.73
N VAL A 228 8.93 -2.88 4.69
CA VAL A 228 8.67 -4.09 5.50
C VAL A 228 9.61 -5.22 5.08
N LEU A 229 9.76 -5.45 3.78
CA LEU A 229 10.70 -6.45 3.25
C LEU A 229 12.14 -6.16 3.68
N GLN A 230 12.59 -4.92 3.51
CA GLN A 230 13.94 -4.50 3.88
C GLN A 230 14.21 -4.68 5.37
N LEU A 231 13.28 -4.27 6.24
CA LEU A 231 13.44 -4.40 7.69
C LEU A 231 13.49 -5.86 8.14
N ILE A 232 12.59 -6.70 7.62
CA ILE A 232 12.55 -8.13 7.98
C ILE A 232 13.80 -8.85 7.48
N GLY A 233 14.27 -8.54 6.28
CA GLY A 233 15.53 -9.06 5.74
C GLY A 233 16.73 -8.72 6.63
N GLU A 234 16.80 -7.49 7.14
CA GLU A 234 17.87 -7.07 8.04
C GLU A 234 17.81 -7.75 9.41
N MET A 235 16.61 -7.87 9.98
CA MET A 235 16.39 -8.57 11.25
C MET A 235 16.76 -10.05 11.14
N LYS A 236 16.35 -10.73 10.05
CA LYS A 236 16.74 -12.13 9.78
C LYS A 236 18.25 -12.28 9.62
N GLY A 237 18.90 -11.34 8.92
CA GLY A 237 20.35 -11.34 8.73
C GLY A 237 21.15 -11.15 10.03
N GLN A 238 20.53 -10.60 11.07
CA GLN A 238 21.14 -10.34 12.37
C GLN A 238 20.54 -11.19 13.51
N LYS A 239 19.79 -12.25 13.18
CA LYS A 239 19.00 -13.03 14.14
C LYS A 239 19.80 -13.54 15.36
N GLU A 240 21.08 -13.82 15.17
CA GLU A 240 21.98 -14.33 16.21
C GLU A 240 22.43 -13.24 17.20
N SER A 241 22.40 -11.97 16.81
CA SER A 241 22.82 -10.84 17.65
C SER A 241 21.67 -10.08 18.31
N LEU A 242 20.41 -10.45 18.04
CA LEU A 242 19.23 -9.72 18.54
C LEU A 242 19.05 -9.79 20.07
N GLY A 243 19.62 -10.80 20.73
CA GLY A 243 19.41 -11.03 22.16
C GLY A 243 17.98 -11.46 22.52
N TRP A 244 17.20 -11.92 21.54
CA TRP A 244 15.83 -12.42 21.73
C TRP A 244 15.81 -13.85 22.28
N SER A 245 14.62 -14.32 22.69
CA SER A 245 14.43 -15.72 23.07
C SER A 245 14.63 -16.65 21.86
N THR A 246 15.05 -17.89 22.11
CA THR A 246 15.21 -18.90 21.06
C THR A 246 13.92 -19.11 20.26
N GLU A 247 12.78 -19.13 20.96
CA GLU A 247 11.46 -19.26 20.33
C GLU A 247 11.17 -18.11 19.34
N ASP A 248 11.45 -16.87 19.74
CA ASP A 248 11.23 -15.70 18.89
C ASP A 248 12.18 -15.70 17.68
N VAL A 249 13.44 -16.10 17.86
CA VAL A 249 14.42 -16.20 16.78
C VAL A 249 14.03 -17.29 15.78
N GLU A 250 13.59 -18.46 16.25
CA GLU A 250 13.09 -19.53 15.39
C GLU A 250 11.83 -19.11 14.63
N LYS A 251 10.91 -18.42 15.31
CA LYS A 251 9.69 -17.90 14.67
C LYS A 251 10.01 -16.81 13.63
N LEU A 252 10.91 -15.89 13.93
CA LEU A 252 11.42 -14.89 12.96
C LEU A 252 12.02 -15.57 11.72
N GLY A 253 12.78 -16.66 11.92
CA GLY A 253 13.40 -17.41 10.83
C GLY A 253 12.41 -18.11 9.91
N ARG A 254 11.29 -18.62 10.45
CA ARG A 254 10.26 -19.36 9.70
C ARG A 254 9.26 -18.50 8.95
N MET A 255 8.97 -17.29 9.44
CA MET A 255 7.94 -16.44 8.87
C MET A 255 8.44 -15.70 7.62
N GLU A 256 7.61 -15.63 6.58
CA GLU A 256 7.82 -14.73 5.45
C GLU A 256 7.41 -13.29 5.81
N ALA A 257 7.94 -12.29 5.11
CA ALA A 257 7.63 -10.88 5.38
C ALA A 257 6.11 -10.60 5.34
N ALA A 258 5.39 -11.26 4.42
CA ALA A 258 3.93 -11.18 4.34
C ALA A 258 3.22 -11.77 5.57
N ASP A 259 3.78 -12.80 6.21
CA ASP A 259 3.20 -13.41 7.41
C ASP A 259 3.25 -12.43 8.59
N PHE A 260 4.23 -11.53 8.65
CA PHE A 260 4.27 -10.49 9.68
C PHE A 260 3.15 -9.46 9.51
N ALA A 261 2.68 -9.24 8.28
CA ALA A 261 1.52 -8.41 8.04
C ALA A 261 0.20 -9.12 8.41
N ASP A 262 0.17 -10.46 8.36
CA ASP A 262 -1.01 -11.29 8.69
C ASP A 262 -1.12 -11.70 10.17
N ALA A 263 0.00 -11.93 10.85
CA ALA A 263 0.06 -12.50 12.20
C ALA A 263 -0.42 -11.56 13.32
N VAL A 264 -0.84 -10.35 12.97
CA VAL A 264 -1.34 -9.36 13.93
C VAL A 264 -2.82 -9.65 14.17
N GLU A 265 -3.15 -10.15 15.36
CA GLU A 265 -4.53 -10.38 15.80
C GLU A 265 -5.37 -9.09 15.63
N GLY A 266 -6.43 -9.16 14.81
CA GLY A 266 -7.27 -8.01 14.46
C GLY A 266 -6.85 -7.23 13.21
N ASN A 267 -5.71 -7.53 12.59
CA ASN A 267 -5.34 -6.97 11.29
C ASN A 267 -6.03 -7.76 10.15
N PRO A 268 -6.70 -7.12 9.19
CA PRO A 268 -7.15 -7.83 8.01
C PRO A 268 -5.94 -8.41 7.28
N ALA A 269 -6.06 -9.67 6.85
CA ALA A 269 -5.09 -10.43 6.05
C ALA A 269 -4.79 -9.83 4.65
N MET A 270 -4.79 -8.50 4.54
CA MET A 270 -4.83 -7.71 3.31
C MET A 270 -3.69 -6.71 3.24
N ALA A 271 -3.17 -6.25 4.38
CA ALA A 271 -1.88 -5.57 4.44
C ALA A 271 -0.76 -6.45 3.85
N SER A 272 -0.88 -7.77 4.02
CA SER A 272 -0.01 -8.76 3.41
C SER A 272 -0.11 -8.83 1.90
N GLU A 273 -1.23 -8.43 1.28
CA GLU A 273 -1.34 -8.46 -0.18
C GLU A 273 -0.51 -7.36 -0.83
N GLU A 274 -0.29 -6.21 -0.16
CA GLU A 274 0.72 -5.24 -0.59
C GLU A 274 2.11 -5.89 -0.59
N VAL A 275 2.48 -6.57 0.50
CA VAL A 275 3.80 -7.22 0.65
C VAL A 275 3.98 -8.38 -0.34
N ARG A 276 2.99 -9.27 -0.47
CA ARG A 276 3.02 -10.42 -1.40
C ARG A 276 3.12 -9.97 -2.86
N SER A 277 2.37 -8.95 -3.25
CA SER A 277 2.43 -8.43 -4.64
C SER A 277 3.83 -7.96 -4.99
N VAL A 278 4.50 -7.28 -4.06
CA VAL A 278 5.88 -6.85 -4.26
C VAL A 278 6.82 -8.06 -4.26
N MET A 279 6.69 -9.00 -3.31
CA MET A 279 7.52 -10.22 -3.27
C MET A 279 7.48 -10.99 -4.60
N GLU A 280 6.29 -11.25 -5.13
CA GLU A 280 6.10 -11.93 -6.41
C GLU A 280 6.76 -11.16 -7.57
N TYR A 281 6.66 -9.82 -7.56
CA TYR A 281 7.36 -9.02 -8.56
C TYR A 281 8.88 -9.14 -8.43
N LEU A 282 9.43 -9.10 -7.22
CA LEU A 282 10.88 -9.22 -6.99
C LEU A 282 11.41 -10.59 -7.44
N GLU A 283 10.65 -11.66 -7.28
CA GLU A 283 11.00 -12.99 -7.81
C GLU A 283 11.17 -12.98 -9.33
N THR A 284 10.41 -12.14 -10.06
CA THR A 284 10.55 -12.02 -11.51
C THR A 284 11.85 -11.34 -11.97
N LEU A 285 12.53 -10.61 -11.08
CA LEU A 285 13.74 -9.87 -11.41
C LEU A 285 15.03 -10.72 -11.39
N GLY A 286 14.96 -11.99 -10.97
CA GLY A 286 16.08 -12.93 -10.99
C GLY A 286 17.09 -12.77 -9.84
N ASP A 287 18.01 -13.74 -9.73
CA ASP A 287 18.85 -13.99 -8.54
C ASP A 287 19.55 -12.74 -8.00
N LEU A 288 19.25 -12.48 -6.73
CA LEU A 288 19.85 -11.49 -5.85
C LEU A 288 21.37 -11.48 -6.02
N THR A 289 21.91 -10.58 -6.84
CA THR A 289 23.32 -10.22 -6.75
C THR A 289 23.49 -9.63 -5.36
N GLN A 290 23.97 -10.45 -4.42
CA GLN A 290 24.23 -10.10 -3.03
C GLN A 290 25.33 -9.05 -2.98
N ASP A 291 25.00 -7.81 -3.32
CA ASP A 291 25.83 -6.68 -2.97
C ASP A 291 25.41 -6.33 -1.56
N THR A 292 26.26 -6.72 -0.61
CA THR A 292 26.10 -6.37 0.79
C THR A 292 25.82 -4.87 0.83
N TYR A 293 24.72 -4.44 1.47
CA TYR A 293 24.10 -3.09 1.49
C TYR A 293 22.80 -2.91 0.68
N TYR A 294 22.47 -3.78 -0.30
CA TYR A 294 21.18 -3.80 -1.00
C TYR A 294 20.56 -5.20 -0.96
N GLN A 295 19.80 -5.51 0.09
CA GLN A 295 19.14 -6.82 0.19
C GLN A 295 18.04 -7.03 -0.87
N LEU A 296 17.62 -5.98 -1.57
CA LEU A 296 16.60 -5.99 -2.62
C LEU A 296 17.25 -5.88 -4.02
N PRO A 297 16.69 -6.56 -5.05
CA PRO A 297 17.27 -6.57 -6.39
C PRO A 297 17.27 -5.18 -7.03
N SER A 298 18.13 -5.00 -8.02
CA SER A 298 18.14 -3.76 -8.82
C SER A 298 16.88 -3.64 -9.66
N PRO A 299 16.21 -2.48 -9.66
CA PRO A 299 15.07 -2.28 -10.54
C PRO A 299 15.53 -2.32 -12.01
N PRO A 300 14.69 -2.84 -12.93
CA PRO A 300 14.93 -2.73 -14.36
C PRO A 300 14.98 -1.26 -14.80
N ARG A 301 15.36 -1.00 -16.05
CA ARG A 301 15.26 0.36 -16.59
C ARG A 301 13.79 0.72 -16.80
N PHE A 302 13.36 1.84 -16.23
CA PHE A 302 12.02 2.39 -16.41
C PHE A 302 12.08 3.92 -16.39
N THR A 303 11.01 4.58 -16.86
CA THR A 303 10.88 6.03 -16.82
C THR A 303 10.41 6.45 -15.43
N ARG A 304 11.28 7.09 -14.65
CA ARG A 304 10.93 7.65 -13.34
C ARG A 304 9.91 8.79 -13.49
N TRP A 305 9.05 8.92 -12.49
CA TRP A 305 8.16 10.06 -12.33
C TRP A 305 8.45 10.80 -11.03
N ILE A 306 7.91 12.01 -10.94
CA ILE A 306 8.04 12.85 -9.74
C ILE A 306 7.00 12.42 -8.72
N THR A 307 7.47 11.95 -7.57
CA THR A 307 6.63 11.68 -6.40
C THR A 307 6.20 13.00 -5.77
N ALA A 308 4.98 13.45 -6.04
CA ALA A 308 4.45 14.71 -5.52
C ALA A 308 3.46 14.45 -4.38
N PRO A 309 3.61 15.04 -3.19
CA PRO A 309 2.63 14.88 -2.12
C PRO A 309 1.25 15.39 -2.57
N PRO A 310 0.14 14.82 -2.06
CA PRO A 310 -1.18 15.31 -2.42
C PRO A 310 -1.35 16.73 -1.89
N ASN A 311 -1.52 17.70 -2.79
CA ASN A 311 -1.75 19.12 -2.47
C ASN A 311 -3.20 19.42 -2.04
N LEU A 312 -3.95 18.41 -1.62
CA LEU A 312 -5.40 18.46 -1.56
C LEU A 312 -5.84 18.30 -0.11
N SER A 313 -6.52 19.32 0.42
CA SER A 313 -7.12 19.24 1.75
C SER A 313 -8.12 18.07 1.79
N PRO A 314 -8.14 17.24 2.83
CA PRO A 314 -9.13 16.17 2.93
C PRO A 314 -10.54 16.68 3.14
N GLN A 315 -10.67 17.89 3.68
CA GLN A 315 -11.93 18.44 4.16
C GLN A 315 -12.01 19.94 3.93
N PHE A 316 -13.23 20.45 3.82
CA PHE A 316 -13.52 21.88 3.78
C PHE A 316 -14.72 22.20 4.65
N ALA A 317 -14.73 23.39 5.23
CA ALA A 317 -15.84 23.87 6.04
C ALA A 317 -16.88 24.53 5.13
N LYS A 318 -18.11 24.02 5.16
CA LYS A 318 -19.23 24.57 4.40
C LYS A 318 -20.28 25.14 5.34
N ILE A 319 -20.58 26.43 5.17
CA ILE A 319 -21.67 27.07 5.90
C ILE A 319 -22.98 26.47 5.39
N THR A 320 -23.73 25.83 6.28
CA THR A 320 -24.99 25.16 5.92
C THR A 320 -26.18 26.09 6.11
N HIS A 321 -26.19 26.87 7.20
CA HIS A 321 -27.19 27.90 7.45
C HIS A 321 -26.71 28.89 8.52
N HIS A 322 -27.38 30.04 8.59
CA HIS A 322 -27.20 31.01 9.66
C HIS A 322 -28.20 30.75 10.78
N ARG A 323 -27.73 30.79 12.02
CA ARG A 323 -28.55 30.69 13.22
C ARG A 323 -29.25 32.03 13.50
N LYS A 324 -30.31 32.00 14.30
CA LYS A 324 -31.10 33.20 14.68
C LYS A 324 -30.28 34.25 15.45
N ASP A 325 -29.19 33.85 16.08
CA ASP A 325 -28.24 34.71 16.79
C ASP A 325 -27.18 35.34 15.87
N GLY A 326 -27.25 35.11 14.55
CA GLY A 326 -26.29 35.61 13.56
C GLY A 326 -25.05 34.74 13.37
N SER A 327 -24.85 33.70 14.20
CA SER A 327 -23.72 32.78 14.03
C SER A 327 -23.94 31.81 12.87
N THR A 328 -22.86 31.33 12.25
CA THR A 328 -22.91 30.36 11.15
C THR A 328 -22.79 28.94 11.70
N PHE A 329 -23.66 28.04 11.22
CA PHE A 329 -23.44 26.61 11.40
C PHE A 329 -22.64 26.07 10.22
N THR A 330 -21.39 25.66 10.50
CA THR A 330 -20.46 25.12 9.52
C THR A 330 -20.39 23.61 9.66
N ARG A 331 -20.62 22.90 8.56
CA ARG A 331 -20.40 21.45 8.48
C ARG A 331 -19.07 21.20 7.80
N VAL A 332 -18.29 20.27 8.35
CA VAL A 332 -17.09 19.78 7.70
C VAL A 332 -17.50 18.75 6.65
N GLU A 333 -17.26 19.06 5.37
CA GLU A 333 -17.48 18.16 4.23
C GLU A 333 -16.14 17.60 3.74
N LYS A 334 -16.19 16.39 3.19
CA LYS A 334 -15.02 15.73 2.57
C LYS A 334 -14.84 16.27 1.16
N THR A 335 -13.59 16.47 0.74
CA THR A 335 -13.30 16.82 -0.65
C THR A 335 -13.56 15.64 -1.58
N GLU A 336 -13.66 15.94 -2.87
CA GLU A 336 -13.75 14.92 -3.90
C GLU A 336 -12.49 14.03 -3.88
N ASP A 337 -11.31 14.62 -3.69
CA ASP A 337 -10.03 13.89 -3.61
C ASP A 337 -9.99 12.91 -2.45
N TYR A 338 -10.47 13.31 -1.27
CA TYR A 338 -10.59 12.40 -0.13
C TYR A 338 -11.49 11.21 -0.46
N SER A 339 -12.61 11.49 -1.13
CA SER A 339 -13.56 10.43 -1.52
C SER A 339 -12.97 9.51 -2.57
N TRP A 340 -12.15 10.04 -3.46
CA TRP A 340 -11.41 9.26 -4.45
C TRP A 340 -10.20 8.52 -3.89
N GLY A 341 -9.87 8.67 -2.61
CA GLY A 341 -8.74 7.98 -2.01
C GLY A 341 -7.38 8.68 -2.25
N ARG A 342 -7.37 9.95 -2.65
CA ARG A 342 -6.18 10.66 -3.14
C ARG A 342 -5.53 11.60 -2.11
N THR A 343 -5.87 11.48 -0.82
CA THR A 343 -5.28 12.30 0.25
C THR A 343 -4.40 11.48 1.20
N LYS A 344 -3.58 12.14 2.02
CA LYS A 344 -2.65 11.46 2.95
C LYS A 344 -3.39 10.52 3.91
N GLU A 345 -4.57 10.93 4.35
CA GLU A 345 -5.43 10.17 5.25
C GLU A 345 -5.86 8.83 4.64
N ASN A 346 -6.00 8.75 3.32
CA ASN A 346 -6.40 7.53 2.64
C ASN A 346 -5.33 6.42 2.65
N LEU A 347 -4.08 6.77 2.90
CA LEU A 347 -3.00 5.79 3.08
C LEU A 347 -3.15 4.98 4.39
N GLY A 348 -3.90 5.53 5.35
CA GLY A 348 -4.27 4.87 6.61
C GLY A 348 -5.48 3.95 6.51
N TYR A 349 -6.10 3.81 5.32
CA TYR A 349 -7.19 2.87 5.04
C TYR A 349 -6.75 1.80 4.03
N ASP A 350 -7.44 0.66 4.03
CA ASP A 350 -7.25 -0.38 3.01
C ASP A 350 -7.45 0.20 1.60
N ALA A 351 -6.71 -0.34 0.63
CA ALA A 351 -6.95 0.03 -0.76
C ALA A 351 -8.40 -0.35 -1.13
N PRO A 352 -9.09 0.45 -1.96
CA PRO A 352 -10.43 0.13 -2.44
C PRO A 352 -10.54 -1.27 -3.07
N GLY A 353 -9.51 -1.71 -3.79
CA GLY A 353 -9.48 -3.07 -4.32
C GLY A 353 -9.50 -4.15 -3.24
N MET A 354 -8.78 -3.95 -2.14
CA MET A 354 -8.81 -4.86 -1.00
C MET A 354 -10.18 -4.88 -0.30
N SER A 355 -10.86 -3.73 -0.23
CA SER A 355 -12.22 -3.63 0.32
C SER A 355 -13.24 -4.43 -0.51
N ILE A 356 -13.15 -4.38 -1.84
CA ILE A 356 -14.00 -5.21 -2.73
C ILE A 356 -13.62 -6.69 -2.59
N PHE A 357 -12.33 -7.01 -2.62
CA PHE A 357 -11.84 -8.39 -2.49
C PHE A 357 -12.30 -9.07 -1.20
N LYS A 358 -12.40 -8.33 -0.07
CA LYS A 358 -13.01 -8.80 1.18
C LYS A 358 -14.43 -9.34 0.97
N GLY A 359 -15.24 -8.61 0.21
CA GLY A 359 -16.62 -8.99 -0.10
C GLY A 359 -16.71 -10.13 -1.11
N LEU A 360 -15.74 -10.21 -2.03
CA LEU A 360 -15.67 -11.22 -3.08
C LEU A 360 -15.17 -12.58 -2.56
N SER A 361 -14.20 -12.59 -1.65
CA SER A 361 -13.55 -13.81 -1.18
C SER A 361 -14.31 -14.52 -0.04
N LYS A 362 -15.11 -13.78 0.75
CA LYS A 362 -15.77 -14.32 1.95
C LYS A 362 -17.24 -14.68 1.72
N PRO A 363 -17.77 -15.74 2.37
CA PRO A 363 -19.20 -16.00 2.41
C PRO A 363 -19.92 -14.84 3.09
N ARG A 364 -21.01 -14.36 2.49
CA ARG A 364 -21.91 -13.40 3.14
C ARG A 364 -23.05 -14.17 3.80
N HIS A 365 -23.09 -14.13 5.13
CA HIS A 365 -24.11 -14.81 5.92
C HIS A 365 -25.46 -14.07 5.97
N HIS A 366 -25.56 -12.87 5.36
CA HIS A 366 -26.79 -12.10 5.37
C HIS A 366 -27.74 -12.52 4.22
N PRO A 367 -29.00 -12.91 4.49
CA PRO A 367 -29.94 -13.37 3.46
C PRO A 367 -30.28 -12.30 2.41
N THR A 368 -30.20 -11.02 2.79
CA THR A 368 -30.57 -9.84 1.99
C THR A 368 -29.37 -9.12 1.37
N GLY A 369 -28.14 -9.56 1.66
CA GLY A 369 -26.93 -9.03 1.03
C GLY A 369 -26.64 -9.71 -0.30
N GLY A 370 -26.05 -8.98 -1.25
CA GLY A 370 -25.50 -9.61 -2.46
C GLY A 370 -24.46 -10.67 -2.08
N ALA A 371 -24.29 -11.71 -2.88
CA ALA A 371 -23.42 -12.85 -2.59
C ALA A 371 -22.26 -12.95 -3.60
N SER A 372 -21.15 -13.56 -3.20
CA SER A 372 -20.02 -13.73 -4.12
C SER A 372 -20.27 -14.86 -5.12
N PRO A 373 -20.00 -14.66 -6.43
CA PRO A 373 -20.02 -15.73 -7.42
C PRO A 373 -18.76 -16.62 -7.39
N ILE A 374 -17.71 -16.19 -6.70
CA ILE A 374 -16.39 -16.84 -6.65
C ILE A 374 -15.84 -16.83 -5.22
N GLU A 375 -16.67 -17.24 -4.26
CA GLU A 375 -16.28 -17.36 -2.86
C GLU A 375 -15.03 -18.26 -2.72
N GLY A 376 -14.07 -17.80 -1.91
CA GLY A 376 -12.79 -18.48 -1.70
C GLY A 376 -11.71 -18.18 -2.75
N VAL A 377 -11.99 -17.30 -3.72
CA VAL A 377 -10.98 -16.81 -4.68
C VAL A 377 -9.75 -16.25 -3.95
N LYS A 378 -8.56 -16.53 -4.50
CA LYS A 378 -7.28 -16.05 -3.99
C LYS A 378 -6.91 -14.73 -4.67
N PHE A 379 -6.05 -13.95 -4.04
CA PHE A 379 -5.68 -12.63 -4.60
C PHE A 379 -4.65 -12.70 -5.73
N ASN A 380 -4.04 -13.87 -5.96
CA ASN A 380 -2.92 -14.10 -6.89
C ASN A 380 -3.14 -13.43 -8.26
N SER A 381 -4.28 -13.67 -8.91
CA SER A 381 -4.57 -13.15 -10.25
C SER A 381 -4.81 -11.63 -10.28
N PHE A 382 -5.08 -11.02 -9.12
CA PHE A 382 -5.26 -9.56 -8.98
C PHE A 382 -3.98 -8.82 -8.58
N ARG A 383 -2.97 -9.51 -8.02
CA ARG A 383 -1.68 -8.92 -7.63
C ARG A 383 -0.95 -8.23 -8.79
N PRO A 384 -0.73 -8.87 -9.96
CA PRO A 384 -0.03 -8.23 -11.07
C PRO A 384 -0.81 -7.06 -11.67
N LEU A 385 -2.11 -6.96 -11.40
CA LEU A 385 -2.94 -5.81 -11.81
C LEU A 385 -2.80 -4.62 -10.86
N GLY A 386 -2.12 -4.75 -9.72
CA GLY A 386 -1.89 -3.67 -8.75
C GLY A 386 -3.09 -3.34 -7.85
N PHE A 387 -4.11 -4.21 -7.77
CA PHE A 387 -5.36 -3.93 -7.06
C PHE A 387 -5.22 -3.72 -5.54
N ALA A 388 -4.09 -4.12 -4.95
CA ALA A 388 -3.75 -3.81 -3.56
C ALA A 388 -3.22 -2.38 -3.35
N PHE A 389 -2.90 -1.65 -4.43
CA PHE A 389 -2.24 -0.34 -4.40
C PHE A 389 -3.13 0.80 -4.88
N TRP A 390 -3.99 0.53 -5.87
CA TRP A 390 -4.77 1.56 -6.55
C TRP A 390 -5.75 2.30 -5.66
N ASP A 391 -5.83 3.61 -5.85
CA ASP A 391 -6.84 4.45 -5.22
C ASP A 391 -8.22 4.28 -5.88
N ALA A 392 -9.26 4.88 -5.30
CA ALA A 392 -10.63 4.65 -5.77
C ALA A 392 -10.85 5.29 -7.14
N TRP A 393 -10.12 6.36 -7.45
CA TRP A 393 -10.17 7.02 -8.75
C TRP A 393 -9.65 6.10 -9.85
N ARG A 394 -8.45 5.53 -9.69
CA ARG A 394 -7.91 4.59 -10.68
C ARG A 394 -8.79 3.36 -10.79
N MET A 395 -9.21 2.77 -9.67
CA MET A 395 -10.10 1.61 -9.71
C MET A 395 -11.42 1.93 -10.43
N HIS A 396 -11.96 3.13 -10.27
CA HIS A 396 -13.15 3.58 -11.00
C HIS A 396 -12.88 3.72 -12.52
N LEU A 397 -11.77 4.36 -12.90
CA LEU A 397 -11.40 4.52 -14.31
C LEU A 397 -11.09 3.18 -15.01
N LEU A 398 -10.64 2.17 -14.26
CA LEU A 398 -10.48 0.80 -14.73
C LEU A 398 -11.82 0.05 -14.84
N GLY A 399 -12.95 0.64 -14.44
CA GLY A 399 -14.24 -0.04 -14.39
C GLY A 399 -14.37 -1.04 -13.25
N MET A 400 -13.51 -0.97 -12.24
CA MET A 400 -13.43 -1.95 -11.14
C MET A 400 -14.05 -1.46 -9.83
N HIS A 401 -14.53 -0.21 -9.80
CA HIS A 401 -15.12 0.43 -8.63
C HIS A 401 -16.19 1.46 -9.02
N SER A 402 -17.15 1.66 -8.10
CA SER A 402 -18.23 2.64 -8.26
C SER A 402 -17.76 4.09 -8.21
N PRO A 403 -18.48 5.02 -8.85
CA PRO A 403 -18.18 6.43 -8.72
C PRO A 403 -18.46 6.95 -7.31
N VAL A 404 -17.67 7.93 -6.88
CA VAL A 404 -17.88 8.63 -5.60
C VAL A 404 -19.30 9.20 -5.50
N GLY A 405 -19.88 9.07 -4.31
CA GLY A 405 -21.15 9.70 -3.96
C GLY A 405 -22.41 8.90 -4.31
N LYS A 406 -22.31 7.75 -5.00
CA LYS A 406 -23.49 6.94 -5.34
C LYS A 406 -23.80 5.83 -4.33
N HIS A 407 -22.82 5.16 -3.72
CA HIS A 407 -23.07 4.09 -2.75
C HIS A 407 -21.99 4.00 -1.66
N TRP A 408 -22.36 3.54 -0.46
CA TRP A 408 -21.40 3.24 0.61
C TRP A 408 -20.44 2.13 0.16
N TYR A 409 -19.15 2.33 0.42
CA TYR A 409 -17.95 1.54 0.04
C TYR A 409 -17.96 0.01 0.32
N GLY A 410 -19.09 -0.60 0.67
CA GLY A 410 -19.14 -1.98 1.14
C GLY A 410 -20.11 -2.92 0.43
N ASN A 411 -20.91 -2.47 -0.54
CA ASN A 411 -22.02 -3.29 -1.03
C ASN A 411 -22.32 -3.24 -2.53
N ASP A 412 -21.36 -2.83 -3.35
CA ASP A 412 -21.58 -2.77 -4.79
C ASP A 412 -21.27 -4.11 -5.47
N THR A 413 -22.12 -5.11 -5.22
CA THR A 413 -22.01 -6.45 -5.81
C THR A 413 -22.13 -6.46 -7.34
N PHE A 414 -22.49 -5.33 -7.96
CA PHE A 414 -22.37 -5.11 -9.40
C PHE A 414 -20.92 -5.37 -9.85
N TYR A 415 -19.94 -4.81 -9.13
CA TYR A 415 -18.53 -4.92 -9.52
C TYR A 415 -17.92 -6.30 -9.28
N PHE A 416 -18.59 -7.21 -8.57
CA PHE A 416 -18.13 -8.60 -8.51
C PHE A 416 -18.10 -9.25 -9.89
N PHE A 417 -19.00 -8.85 -10.79
CA PHE A 417 -18.97 -9.31 -12.18
C PHE A 417 -17.73 -8.82 -12.92
N ALA A 418 -17.37 -7.54 -12.76
CA ALA A 418 -16.15 -6.99 -13.34
C ALA A 418 -14.89 -7.70 -12.82
N TRP A 419 -14.83 -7.98 -11.52
CA TRP A 419 -13.72 -8.70 -10.90
C TRP A 419 -13.62 -10.16 -11.33
N GLU A 420 -14.75 -10.84 -11.49
CA GLU A 420 -14.78 -12.20 -12.05
C GLU A 420 -14.32 -12.21 -13.51
N SER A 421 -14.70 -11.20 -14.30
CA SER A 421 -14.43 -11.16 -15.74
C SER A 421 -12.95 -11.03 -16.13
N VAL A 422 -12.11 -10.53 -15.21
CA VAL A 422 -10.66 -10.37 -15.45
C VAL A 422 -9.85 -11.56 -14.96
N LEU A 423 -10.49 -12.57 -14.38
CA LEU A 423 -9.84 -13.81 -13.96
C LEU A 423 -9.67 -14.78 -15.14
N PRO A 424 -8.62 -15.64 -15.09
CA PRO A 424 -8.52 -16.78 -15.99
C PRO A 424 -9.78 -17.67 -15.95
N CYS A 425 -10.29 -18.06 -17.12
CA CYS A 425 -11.56 -18.80 -17.21
C CYS A 425 -11.50 -20.16 -16.50
N ASP A 426 -10.35 -20.82 -16.53
CA ASP A 426 -10.08 -22.08 -15.83
C ASP A 426 -10.08 -21.91 -14.30
N GLU A 427 -9.53 -20.80 -13.78
CA GLU A 427 -9.60 -20.45 -12.37
C GLU A 427 -11.05 -20.26 -11.92
N VAL A 428 -11.84 -19.48 -12.66
CA VAL A 428 -13.27 -19.25 -12.35
C VAL A 428 -14.05 -20.57 -12.38
N ALA A 429 -13.84 -21.39 -13.41
CA ALA A 429 -14.51 -22.69 -13.54
C ALA A 429 -14.16 -23.62 -12.36
N SER A 430 -12.89 -23.67 -11.96
CA SER A 430 -12.42 -24.47 -10.83
C SER A 430 -13.03 -24.03 -9.50
N ILE A 431 -13.11 -22.73 -9.25
CA ILE A 431 -13.74 -22.18 -8.03
C ILE A 431 -15.22 -22.55 -7.99
N LYS A 432 -15.96 -22.30 -9.09
CA LYS A 432 -17.39 -22.60 -9.16
C LYS A 432 -17.68 -24.10 -9.03
N ALA A 433 -16.84 -24.98 -9.59
CA ALA A 433 -16.96 -26.41 -9.41
C ALA A 433 -16.86 -26.82 -7.94
N ARG A 434 -15.83 -26.33 -7.23
CA ARG A 434 -15.64 -26.59 -5.78
C ARG A 434 -16.81 -26.08 -4.94
N LEU A 435 -17.40 -24.93 -5.29
CA LEU A 435 -18.59 -24.41 -4.60
C LEU A 435 -19.83 -25.30 -4.80
N ARG A 436 -19.98 -25.90 -5.97
CA ARG A 436 -21.06 -26.86 -6.24
C ARG A 436 -20.87 -28.17 -5.47
N GLU A 437 -19.66 -28.68 -5.41
CA GLU A 437 -19.30 -29.87 -4.64
C GLU A 437 -19.57 -29.68 -3.15
N ARG A 438 -19.02 -28.61 -2.56
CA ARG A 438 -19.25 -28.27 -1.14
C ARG A 438 -20.75 -28.20 -0.83
N ARG A 439 -21.54 -27.59 -1.71
CA ARG A 439 -22.99 -27.49 -1.51
C ARG A 439 -23.67 -28.86 -1.57
N LYS A 440 -23.21 -29.76 -2.44
CA LYS A 440 -23.75 -31.12 -2.51
C LYS A 440 -23.50 -31.85 -1.20
N GLU A 441 -22.28 -31.77 -0.68
CA GLU A 441 -21.91 -32.32 0.63
C GLU A 441 -22.79 -31.74 1.75
N GLU A 442 -22.95 -30.42 1.84
CA GLU A 442 -23.83 -29.77 2.82
C GLU A 442 -25.29 -30.23 2.73
N LEU A 443 -25.79 -30.52 1.53
CA LEU A 443 -27.16 -31.02 1.32
C LEU A 443 -27.29 -32.48 1.74
N ASP A 444 -26.30 -33.30 1.41
CA ASP A 444 -26.26 -34.72 1.76
C ASP A 444 -26.17 -34.89 3.29
N GLU A 445 -25.30 -34.11 3.96
CA GLU A 445 -25.20 -34.06 5.42
C GLU A 445 -26.52 -33.64 6.09
N ARG A 446 -27.21 -32.64 5.54
CA ARG A 446 -28.52 -32.20 6.06
C ARG A 446 -29.59 -33.28 5.89
N GLN A 447 -29.59 -33.98 4.76
CA GLN A 447 -30.51 -35.09 4.54
C GLN A 447 -30.22 -36.24 5.49
N GLU A 448 -28.94 -36.56 5.73
CA GLU A 448 -28.54 -37.60 6.67
C GLU A 448 -28.90 -37.22 8.12
N ALA A 449 -28.66 -35.98 8.53
CA ALA A 449 -29.07 -35.46 9.84
C ALA A 449 -30.60 -35.52 10.03
N GLN A 450 -31.38 -35.18 9.00
CA GLN A 450 -32.84 -35.31 9.02
C GLN A 450 -33.29 -36.77 9.14
N ARG A 451 -32.64 -37.70 8.42
CA ARG A 451 -32.92 -39.14 8.55
C ARG A 451 -32.60 -39.66 9.95
N ARG A 452 -31.45 -39.28 10.51
CA ARG A 452 -31.07 -39.62 11.89
C ARG A 452 -32.09 -39.08 12.89
N SER A 453 -32.53 -37.83 12.76
CA SER A 453 -33.55 -37.25 13.66
C SER A 453 -34.92 -37.92 13.58
N ARG A 454 -35.26 -38.55 12.45
CA ARG A 454 -36.53 -39.29 12.28
C ARG A 454 -36.43 -40.73 12.79
N GLY A 455 -35.24 -41.34 12.77
CA GLY A 455 -35.00 -42.70 13.27
C GLY A 455 -34.85 -42.83 14.79
N THR A 456 -34.71 -41.72 15.54
CA THR A 456 -34.63 -41.72 17.01
C THR A 456 -35.98 -41.51 17.71
N VAL A 457 -37.09 -41.53 16.97
CA VAL A 457 -38.46 -41.29 17.47
C VAL A 457 -39.34 -42.56 17.41
N GLU A 458 -38.77 -43.70 17.01
CA GLU A 458 -39.34 -45.04 17.23
C GLU A 458 -38.65 -45.71 18.42
#